data_AF-A0A419DKU8-F1
#
_entry.id   AF-A0A419DKU8-F1
#
_cell.length_a   1.000
_cell.length_b   1.000
_cell.length_c   1.000
_cell.angle_alpha   90.00
_cell.angle_beta   90.00
_cell.angle_gamma   90.00
#
_symmetry.space_group_name_H-M   'P 1'
#
loop_
_entity.id
_entity.type
_entity.pdbx_description
1 polymer ?
#
loop_
_entity_poly.entity_id
_entity_poly.type
_entity_poly.pdbx_seq_one_letter_code
_entity_poly.pdbx_strand_id
1 'polypeptide(L)'
;MVRSTKQYIALFVVLLLATISINAWPASLYPDGSIGLLQIAASFVWLIFLIGSVMLVREEKTILFVFNYLRLGFLAGIIVYLVTFFERYWLGDFWFDIVSAIQYPFYYLFAVPLFGFNAWFDVLYGQFAMFAGFAYILLAIGVSVRYKRLEAKRLRY
;
A
#
# COMPACT_ATOMS: atom_id res chain seq x y z
N MET A 1 -17.01 3.53 14.98
CA MET A 1 -17.66 3.07 13.73
C MET A 1 -17.82 4.27 12.81
N VAL A 2 -17.10 4.32 11.69
CA VAL A 2 -17.13 5.46 10.76
C VAL A 2 -18.53 5.55 10.14
N ARG A 3 -19.18 6.71 10.27
CA ARG A 3 -20.59 6.89 9.88
C ARG A 3 -20.77 7.40 8.44
N SER A 4 -19.72 7.88 7.78
CA SER A 4 -19.78 8.38 6.40
C SER A 4 -18.47 8.23 5.63
N THR A 5 -18.54 8.19 4.30
CA THR A 5 -17.37 8.23 3.39
C THR A 5 -16.36 9.32 3.76
N LYS A 6 -16.82 10.53 4.12
CA LYS A 6 -15.92 11.64 4.48
C LYS A 6 -15.10 11.34 5.73
N GLN A 7 -15.74 10.80 6.77
CA GLN A 7 -15.05 10.40 7.99
C GLN A 7 -14.08 9.24 7.73
N TYR A 8 -14.42 8.34 6.80
CA TYR A 8 -13.55 7.24 6.41
C TYR A 8 -12.29 7.76 5.73
N ILE A 9 -12.44 8.64 4.74
CA ILE A 9 -11.33 9.23 4.00
C ILE A 9 -10.43 10.03 4.95
N ALA A 10 -11.00 10.80 5.88
CA ALA A 10 -10.23 11.52 6.87
C ALA A 10 -9.37 10.57 7.73
N LEU A 11 -9.97 9.49 8.26
CA LEU A 11 -9.25 8.48 9.02
C LEU A 11 -8.18 7.78 8.18
N PHE A 12 -8.52 7.42 6.94
CA PHE A 12 -7.61 6.79 5.98
C PHE A 12 -6.37 7.67 5.75
N VAL A 13 -6.57 8.95 5.46
CA VAL A 13 -5.48 9.90 5.20
C VAL A 13 -4.63 10.10 6.45
N VAL A 14 -5.24 10.24 7.64
CA VAL A 14 -4.49 10.39 8.89
C VAL A 14 -3.63 9.16 9.17
N LEU A 15 -4.18 7.94 9.02
CA LEU A 15 -3.42 6.71 9.24
C LEU A 15 -2.32 6.53 8.18
N LEU A 16 -2.60 6.86 6.92
CA LEU A 16 -1.62 6.80 5.85
C LEU A 16 -0.45 7.77 6.12
N LEU A 17 -0.75 9.03 6.44
CA LEU A 17 0.29 10.01 6.74
C LEU A 17 1.07 9.66 8.01
N ALA A 18 0.40 9.14 9.04
CA ALA A 18 1.06 8.69 10.27
C ALA A 18 2.05 7.55 9.99
N THR A 19 1.64 6.53 9.22
CA THR A 19 2.50 5.38 8.88
C THR A 19 3.65 5.80 7.98
N ILE A 20 3.41 6.66 6.98
CA ILE A 20 4.48 7.28 6.18
C ILE A 20 5.44 8.05 7.09
N SER A 21 4.96 8.84 8.04
CA SER A 21 5.84 9.66 8.91
C SER A 21 6.75 8.80 9.80
N ILE A 22 6.23 7.68 10.30
CA ILE A 22 6.99 6.73 11.15
C ILE A 22 8.01 5.94 10.32
N ASN A 23 7.62 5.55 9.10
CA ASN A 23 8.37 4.61 8.29
C ASN A 23 9.27 5.27 7.23
N ALA A 24 9.01 6.52 6.82
CA ALA A 24 9.73 7.17 5.72
C ALA A 24 11.21 7.28 6.02
N TRP A 25 11.58 7.80 7.20
CA TRP A 25 12.98 8.00 7.58
C TRP A 25 13.82 6.70 7.47
N PRO A 26 13.45 5.58 8.11
CA PRO A 26 14.18 4.34 7.96
C PRO A 26 14.08 3.79 6.52
N ALA A 27 12.94 3.93 5.84
CA ALA A 27 12.77 3.48 4.46
C ALA A 27 13.62 4.24 3.44
N SER A 28 14.03 5.48 3.74
CA SER A 28 14.90 6.30 2.88
C SER A 28 16.37 6.05 3.15
N LEU A 29 16.77 5.98 4.43
CA LEU A 29 18.19 5.88 4.82
C LEU A 29 18.71 4.45 4.76
N TYR A 30 17.87 3.51 5.16
CA TYR A 30 18.19 2.09 5.18
C TYR A 30 17.00 1.33 4.63
N PRO A 31 16.71 1.43 3.31
CA PRO A 31 15.64 0.67 2.67
C PRO A 31 15.72 -0.84 2.99
N ASP A 32 16.93 -1.33 3.32
CA ASP A 32 17.23 -2.71 3.66
C ASP A 32 17.81 -2.89 5.09
N GLY A 33 17.73 -1.90 5.99
CA GLY A 33 18.36 -1.94 7.33
C GLY A 33 17.41 -1.90 8.53
N SER A 34 17.98 -1.70 9.73
CA SER A 34 17.38 -2.07 11.03
C SER A 34 16.00 -1.49 11.29
N ILE A 35 15.06 -2.37 11.61
CA ILE A 35 13.65 -2.04 11.87
C ILE A 35 13.38 -2.08 13.37
N GLY A 36 12.78 -1.01 13.89
CA GLY A 36 12.32 -0.95 15.26
C GLY A 36 10.89 -1.50 15.44
N LEU A 37 10.54 -1.80 16.69
CA LEU A 37 9.19 -2.24 17.07
C LEU A 37 8.10 -1.27 16.61
N LEU A 38 8.42 0.03 16.59
CA LEU A 38 7.48 1.09 16.19
C LEU A 38 7.08 0.98 14.71
N GLN A 39 8.03 0.74 13.80
CA GLN A 39 7.77 0.60 12.37
C GLN A 39 6.93 -0.65 12.09
N ILE A 40 7.26 -1.77 12.74
CA ILE A 40 6.48 -3.01 12.65
C ILE A 40 5.04 -2.75 13.12
N ALA A 41 4.87 -2.12 14.27
CA ALA A 41 3.55 -1.81 14.81
C ALA A 41 2.74 -0.89 13.88
N ALA A 42 3.35 0.16 13.33
CA ALA A 42 2.71 1.05 12.37
C ALA A 42 2.23 0.29 11.12
N SER A 43 3.08 -0.59 10.57
CA SER A 43 2.77 -1.40 9.39
C SER A 43 1.66 -2.41 9.65
N PHE A 44 1.60 -3.01 10.85
CA PHE A 44 0.46 -3.83 11.26
C PHE A 44 -0.83 -3.03 11.39
N VAL A 45 -0.78 -1.84 12.01
CA VAL A 45 -1.96 -0.98 12.14
C VAL A 45 -2.52 -0.64 10.75
N TRP A 46 -1.64 -0.29 9.80
CA TRP A 46 -2.04 -0.03 8.42
C TRP A 46 -2.67 -1.26 7.75
N LEU A 47 -2.02 -2.42 7.84
CA LEU A 47 -2.51 -3.66 7.24
C LEU A 47 -3.85 -4.09 7.84
N ILE A 48 -3.99 -4.06 9.16
CA ILE A 48 -5.23 -4.38 9.87
C ILE A 48 -6.34 -3.40 9.48
N PHE A 49 -6.02 -2.12 9.34
CA PHE A 49 -6.98 -1.11 8.88
C PHE A 49 -7.47 -1.41 7.45
N LEU A 50 -6.58 -1.78 6.53
CA LEU A 50 -6.96 -2.17 5.17
C LEU A 50 -7.81 -3.44 5.14
N ILE A 51 -7.41 -4.49 5.87
CA ILE A 51 -8.20 -5.73 6.02
C ILE A 51 -9.58 -5.43 6.62
N GLY A 52 -9.63 -4.64 7.68
CA GLY A 52 -10.86 -4.17 8.30
C GLY A 52 -11.73 -3.38 7.32
N SER A 53 -11.13 -2.60 6.43
CA SER A 53 -11.84 -1.88 5.37
C SER A 53 -12.50 -2.84 4.38
N VAL A 54 -11.81 -3.94 4.01
CA VAL A 54 -12.39 -5.02 3.21
C VAL A 54 -13.59 -5.65 3.92
N MET A 55 -13.58 -5.80 5.24
CA MET A 55 -14.60 -6.56 6.00
C MET A 55 -15.74 -5.73 6.60
N LEU A 56 -15.54 -4.43 6.83
CA LEU A 56 -16.47 -3.59 7.60
C LEU A 56 -17.17 -2.52 6.78
N VAL A 57 -16.53 -1.98 5.73
CA VAL A 57 -17.13 -0.92 4.90
C VAL A 57 -18.37 -1.45 4.16
N ARG A 58 -19.48 -0.70 4.21
CA ARG A 58 -20.74 -1.04 3.50
C ARG A 58 -21.20 0.03 2.52
N GLU A 59 -20.71 1.25 2.69
CA GLU A 59 -21.07 2.37 1.83
C GLU A 59 -20.37 2.24 0.48
N GLU A 60 -21.15 2.26 -0.60
CA GLU A 60 -20.69 1.94 -1.95
C GLU A 60 -19.59 2.87 -2.45
N LYS A 61 -19.71 4.18 -2.19
CA LYS A 61 -18.68 5.16 -2.52
C LYS A 61 -17.35 4.86 -1.81
N THR A 62 -17.43 4.41 -0.56
CA THR A 62 -16.23 4.04 0.21
C THR A 62 -15.64 2.71 -0.29
N ILE A 63 -16.46 1.72 -0.65
CA ILE A 63 -15.98 0.46 -1.27
C ILE A 63 -15.22 0.78 -2.55
N LEU A 64 -15.78 1.62 -3.42
CA LEU A 64 -15.15 2.01 -4.68
C LEU A 64 -13.82 2.73 -4.45
N PHE A 65 -13.77 3.63 -3.47
CA PHE A 65 -12.53 4.30 -3.05
C PHE A 65 -11.46 3.29 -2.62
N VAL A 66 -11.80 2.36 -1.71
CA VAL A 66 -10.88 1.34 -1.21
C VAL A 66 -10.39 0.44 -2.36
N PHE A 67 -11.31 0.00 -3.22
CA PHE A 67 -10.96 -0.82 -4.38
C PHE A 67 -9.97 -0.11 -5.31
N ASN A 68 -10.22 1.17 -5.62
CA ASN A 68 -9.32 1.95 -6.47
C ASN A 68 -7.96 2.18 -5.82
N TYR A 69 -7.90 2.49 -4.53
CA TYR A 69 -6.64 2.63 -3.81
C TYR A 69 -5.81 1.33 -3.87
N LEU A 70 -6.43 0.18 -3.59
CA LEU A 70 -5.77 -1.12 -3.61
C LEU A 70 -5.30 -1.50 -5.03
N ARG A 71 -6.12 -1.26 -6.05
CA ARG A 71 -5.73 -1.49 -7.45
C ARG A 71 -4.53 -0.62 -7.85
N LEU A 72 -4.53 0.66 -7.46
CA LEU A 72 -3.40 1.55 -7.71
C LEU A 72 -2.15 1.09 -6.96
N GLY A 73 -2.30 0.57 -5.73
CA GLY A 73 -1.20 0.01 -4.96
C GLY A 73 -0.55 -1.21 -5.63
N PHE A 74 -1.34 -2.07 -6.27
CA PHE A 74 -0.79 -3.18 -7.06
C PHE A 74 0.06 -2.68 -8.24
N LEU A 75 -0.47 -1.73 -9.02
CA LEU A 75 0.25 -1.15 -10.16
C LEU A 75 1.52 -0.42 -9.70
N ALA A 76 1.42 0.36 -8.62
CA ALA A 76 2.54 1.04 -7.98
C ALA A 76 3.65 0.05 -7.57
N GLY A 77 3.30 -1.07 -6.93
CA GLY A 77 4.26 -2.09 -6.54
C GLY A 77 5.01 -2.70 -7.73
N ILE A 78 4.31 -2.96 -8.84
CA ILE A 78 4.94 -3.43 -10.09
C ILE A 78 5.88 -2.37 -10.67
N ILE A 79 5.42 -1.11 -10.74
CA ILE A 79 6.22 0.00 -11.28
C ILE A 79 7.53 0.14 -10.49
N VAL A 80 7.45 0.19 -9.16
CA VAL A 80 8.63 0.31 -8.30
C VAL A 80 9.56 -0.88 -8.53
N TYR A 81 9.05 -2.11 -8.52
CA TYR A 81 9.89 -3.29 -8.76
C TYR A 81 10.60 -3.24 -10.12
N LEU A 82 9.89 -2.91 -11.20
CA LEU A 82 10.47 -2.85 -12.54
C LEU A 82 11.54 -1.76 -12.63
N VAL A 83 11.27 -0.58 -12.11
CA VAL A 83 12.25 0.52 -12.11
C VAL A 83 13.49 0.13 -11.30
N THR A 84 13.33 -0.40 -10.08
CA THR A 84 14.46 -0.89 -9.27
C THR A 84 15.23 -2.03 -9.97
N PHE A 85 14.54 -2.90 -10.72
CA PHE A 85 15.19 -3.97 -11.48
C PHE A 85 16.08 -3.41 -12.58
N PHE A 86 15.59 -2.44 -13.35
CA PHE A 86 16.36 -1.78 -14.41
C PHE A 86 17.48 -0.87 -13.88
N GLU A 87 17.31 -0.25 -12.70
CA GLU A 87 18.37 0.52 -12.03
C GLU A 87 19.67 -0.28 -11.99
N ARG A 88 19.63 -1.55 -11.62
CA ARG A 88 20.84 -2.40 -11.53
C ARG A 88 21.63 -2.53 -12.82
N TYR A 89 20.99 -2.39 -13.99
CA TYR A 89 21.64 -2.56 -15.29
C TYR A 89 22.07 -1.23 -15.92
N TRP A 90 21.43 -0.12 -15.56
CA TRP A 90 21.65 1.22 -16.13
C TRP A 90 22.11 2.26 -15.10
N LEU A 91 22.70 1.80 -13.99
CA LEU A 91 23.31 2.65 -12.97
C LEU A 91 24.28 3.66 -13.61
N GLY A 92 24.04 4.96 -13.36
CA GLY A 92 24.91 6.06 -13.79
C GLY A 92 24.56 6.70 -15.13
N ASP A 93 23.49 6.26 -15.81
CA ASP A 93 22.93 7.01 -16.94
C ASP A 93 22.01 8.13 -16.43
N PHE A 94 22.41 9.38 -16.68
CA PHE A 94 21.69 10.58 -16.24
C PHE A 94 20.21 10.59 -16.62
N TRP A 95 19.86 10.10 -17.81
CA TRP A 95 18.46 10.07 -18.25
C TRP A 95 17.67 9.04 -17.49
N PHE A 96 18.29 7.90 -17.21
CA PHE A 96 17.65 6.84 -16.45
C PHE A 96 17.43 7.25 -14.99
N ASP A 97 18.39 7.93 -14.36
CA ASP A 97 18.27 8.43 -12.98
C ASP A 97 17.11 9.44 -12.82
N ILE A 98 16.89 10.32 -13.80
CA ILE A 98 15.75 11.25 -13.80
C ILE A 98 14.43 10.50 -13.91
N VAL A 99 14.37 9.53 -14.83
CA VAL A 99 13.14 8.76 -15.08
C VAL A 99 12.83 7.83 -13.90
N SER A 100 13.85 7.22 -13.29
CA SER A 100 13.66 6.29 -12.17
C SER A 100 13.06 6.99 -10.95
N ALA A 101 13.30 8.30 -10.78
CA ALA A 101 12.73 9.09 -9.69
C ALA A 101 11.18 9.08 -9.66
N ILE A 102 10.51 8.79 -10.78
CA ILE A 102 9.05 8.66 -10.83
C ILE A 102 8.51 7.55 -9.93
N GLN A 103 9.36 6.57 -9.56
CA GLN A 103 8.96 5.47 -8.70
C GLN A 103 8.74 5.91 -7.25
N TYR A 104 9.42 6.96 -6.78
CA TYR A 104 9.43 7.30 -5.36
C TYR A 104 8.05 7.70 -4.81
N PRO A 105 7.24 8.55 -5.47
CA PRO A 105 5.88 8.80 -5.01
C PRO A 105 5.05 7.51 -4.82
N PHE A 106 5.20 6.54 -5.73
CA PHE A 106 4.54 5.24 -5.61
C PHE A 106 5.09 4.43 -4.44
N TYR A 107 6.40 4.40 -4.27
CA TYR A 107 7.06 3.75 -3.14
C TYR A 107 6.57 4.31 -1.80
N TYR A 108 6.55 5.64 -1.62
CA TYR A 108 6.11 6.28 -0.38
C TYR A 108 4.61 6.10 -0.10
N LEU A 109 3.76 6.07 -1.13
CA LEU A 109 2.32 5.94 -0.92
C LEU A 109 1.86 4.50 -0.69
N PHE A 110 2.62 3.51 -1.18
CA PHE A 110 2.15 2.13 -1.24
C PHE A 110 3.10 1.11 -0.62
N ALA A 111 4.41 1.30 -0.63
CA ALA A 111 5.35 0.38 0.04
C ALA A 111 5.70 0.84 1.45
N VAL A 112 6.02 2.13 1.64
CA VAL A 112 6.43 2.70 2.93
C VAL A 112 5.41 2.51 4.07
N PRO A 113 4.08 2.58 3.86
CA PRO A 113 3.11 2.31 4.92
C PRO A 113 3.15 0.87 5.47
N LEU A 114 3.75 -0.05 4.73
CA LEU A 114 3.96 -1.45 5.13
C LEU A 114 5.43 -1.76 5.46
N PHE A 115 6.31 -0.75 5.38
CA PHE A 115 7.73 -0.88 5.67
C PHE A 115 7.96 -1.25 7.14
N GLY A 116 8.74 -2.29 7.38
CA GLY A 116 8.66 -3.05 8.62
C GLY A 116 8.63 -4.55 8.33
N PHE A 117 7.82 -4.93 7.33
CA PHE A 117 7.74 -6.32 6.90
C PHE A 117 8.91 -6.71 5.99
N ASN A 118 9.54 -5.78 5.28
CA ASN A 118 10.72 -6.05 4.44
C ASN A 118 11.86 -6.70 5.22
N ALA A 119 12.19 -6.24 6.44
CA ALA A 119 13.25 -6.88 7.23
C ALA A 119 12.86 -8.26 7.78
N TRP A 120 11.57 -8.60 7.86
CA TRP A 120 11.16 -9.96 8.21
C TRP A 120 11.36 -10.94 7.05
N PHE A 121 11.23 -10.45 5.82
CA PHE A 121 11.39 -11.26 4.62
C PHE A 121 12.83 -11.24 4.08
N ASP A 122 13.71 -10.40 4.63
CA ASP A 122 15.09 -10.21 4.16
C ASP A 122 15.16 -9.94 2.65
N VAL A 123 14.28 -9.05 2.18
CA VAL A 123 14.16 -8.69 0.76
C VAL A 123 14.43 -7.22 0.51
N LEU A 124 14.99 -6.95 -0.66
CA LEU A 124 15.31 -5.60 -1.09
C LEU A 124 14.04 -4.79 -1.35
N TYR A 125 14.08 -3.47 -1.17
CA TYR A 125 12.89 -2.62 -1.23
C TYR A 125 12.05 -2.78 -2.52
N GLY A 126 12.69 -2.99 -3.68
CA GLY A 126 11.98 -3.24 -4.94
C GLY A 126 11.18 -4.55 -4.91
N GLN A 127 11.76 -5.63 -4.36
CA GLN A 127 11.06 -6.91 -4.16
C GLN A 127 9.94 -6.75 -3.12
N PHE A 128 10.20 -5.99 -2.06
CA PHE A 128 9.19 -5.70 -1.06
C PHE A 128 8.00 -4.93 -1.64
N ALA A 129 8.25 -3.93 -2.49
CA ALA A 129 7.20 -3.18 -3.18
C ALA A 129 6.33 -4.10 -4.05
N MET A 130 6.93 -5.10 -4.70
CA MET A 130 6.18 -6.13 -5.42
C MET A 130 5.30 -6.95 -4.48
N PHE A 131 5.81 -7.41 -3.33
CA PHE A 131 5.03 -8.15 -2.34
C PHE A 131 3.89 -7.33 -1.75
N ALA A 132 4.13 -6.07 -1.41
CA ALA A 132 3.10 -5.13 -1.00
C ALA A 132 2.03 -4.96 -2.08
N GLY A 133 2.45 -4.82 -3.35
CA GLY A 133 1.57 -4.80 -4.51
C GLY A 133 0.67 -6.03 -4.59
N PHE A 134 1.22 -7.23 -4.42
CA PHE A 134 0.46 -8.47 -4.40
C PHE A 134 -0.50 -8.55 -3.20
N ALA A 135 -0.10 -8.06 -2.03
CA ALA A 135 -1.02 -7.94 -0.90
C ALA A 135 -2.21 -7.02 -1.24
N TYR A 136 -1.96 -5.90 -1.92
CA TYR A 136 -3.04 -5.00 -2.34
C TYR A 136 -4.00 -5.63 -3.34
N ILE A 137 -3.53 -6.38 -4.35
CA ILE A 137 -4.46 -7.03 -5.30
C ILE A 137 -5.29 -8.12 -4.62
N LEU A 138 -4.72 -8.87 -3.67
CA LEU A 138 -5.48 -9.86 -2.89
C LEU A 138 -6.60 -9.18 -2.09
N LEU A 139 -6.30 -8.05 -1.44
CA LEU A 139 -7.31 -7.26 -0.75
C LEU A 139 -8.36 -6.69 -1.73
N ALA A 140 -7.95 -6.22 -2.92
CA ALA A 140 -8.86 -5.68 -3.92
C ALA A 140 -9.84 -6.75 -4.43
N ILE A 141 -9.37 -7.98 -4.65
CA ILE A 141 -10.22 -9.14 -4.97
C ILE A 141 -11.20 -9.39 -3.83
N GLY A 142 -10.74 -9.36 -2.58
CA GLY A 142 -11.61 -9.48 -1.40
C GLY A 142 -12.72 -8.43 -1.36
N VAL A 143 -12.40 -7.17 -1.67
CA VAL A 143 -13.38 -6.08 -1.77
C VAL A 143 -14.38 -6.35 -2.89
N SER A 144 -13.91 -6.77 -4.07
CA SER A 144 -14.76 -7.06 -5.24
C SER A 144 -15.76 -8.19 -4.96
N VAL A 145 -15.28 -9.31 -4.39
CA VAL A 145 -16.14 -10.45 -4.01
C VAL A 145 -17.20 -10.01 -3.00
N ARG A 146 -16.79 -9.21 -2.00
CA ARG A 146 -17.72 -8.73 -0.98
C ARG A 146 -18.76 -7.77 -1.55
N TYR A 147 -18.36 -6.86 -2.45
CA TYR A 147 -19.28 -5.94 -3.10
C TYR A 147 -20.38 -6.70 -3.86
N LYS A 148 -20.00 -7.70 -4.69
CA LYS A 148 -20.97 -8.57 -5.38
C LYS A 148 -21.92 -9.28 -4.42
N ARG A 149 -21.41 -9.74 -3.27
CA ARG A 149 -22.24 -10.37 -2.22
C ARG A 149 -23.22 -9.40 -1.59
N LEU A 150 -22.85 -8.14 -1.39
CA LEU A 150 -23.74 -7.10 -0.87
C LEU A 150 -24.81 -6.71 -1.89
N GLU A 151 -24.43 -6.58 -3.15
CA GLU A 151 -25.34 -6.31 -4.27
C GLU A 151 -26.39 -7.43 -4.42
N ALA A 152 -25.96 -8.69 -4.45
CA ALA A 152 -26.86 -9.84 -4.51
C ALA A 152 -27.83 -9.92 -3.32
N LYS A 153 -27.43 -9.42 -2.13
CA LYS A 153 -28.34 -9.32 -0.98
C LYS A 153 -29.36 -8.19 -1.16
N ARG A 154 -28.97 -7.05 -1.74
CA ARG A 154 -29.89 -5.93 -2.01
C ARG A 154 -30.97 -6.32 -3.01
N LEU A 155 -30.66 -7.13 -4.03
CA LEU A 155 -31.62 -7.55 -5.05
C LEU A 155 -32.63 -8.62 -4.56
N ARG A 156 -32.39 -9.22 -3.39
CA ARG A 156 -33.27 -10.25 -2.80
C ARG A 156 -34.36 -9.65 -1.88
N TYR A 157 -34.29 -8.37 -1.58
CA TYR A 157 -35.22 -7.63 -0.72
C TYR A 157 -35.75 -6.40 -1.46
#